data_AF-A0A7S2DK50-F1
#
_entry.id   AF-A0A7S2DK50-F1
#
_cell.length_a   1.000
_cell.length_b   1.000
_cell.length_c   1.000
_cell.angle_alpha   90.00
_cell.angle_beta   90.00
_cell.angle_gamma   90.00
#
_symmetry.space_group_name_H-M   'P 1'
#
loop_
_entity.id
_entity.type
_entity.pdbx_description
1 polymer ?
#
loop_
_entity_poly.entity_id
_entity_poly.type
_entity_poly.pdbx_seq_one_letter_code
_entity_poly.pdbx_strand_id
1 'polypeptide(L)'
;FDPALFYGGTYAGGVVLWDARAKSGPVLRTPLSGKGHSHPVQAMQQVGTQNATNLVTASNDGRLCVWSLAMLNLPQETVDLKNETKKMRDLAVTSLAFPENETNTLYVGAEDGSVCQVHIHGSKVGVTELYDGHEGPVSGIDMRPHHGQHEVDSSLDLALTCSFDWSVRLWNVKQHQSPILSLDAFEDYVYDVRWHPTHPAVFSTVDGEGHVDLWNLNANLESPVVRCENPNQRKLALNHCHWSIDGRKLVTGDSEGTLSVYAADRSVAQPRNEDFQIFQDRIRQLQPIVSRGVRDSSYGGLDTRFAPLPRAH
;
A
#
# COMPACT_ATOMS: atom_id res chain seq x y z
N PHE A 1 -12.80 -19.34 -1.99
CA PHE A 1 -13.62 -18.18 -2.36
C PHE A 1 -14.61 -18.60 -3.43
N ASP A 2 -15.87 -18.17 -3.36
CA ASP A 2 -16.84 -18.46 -4.42
C ASP A 2 -16.63 -17.48 -5.58
N PRO A 3 -16.24 -17.93 -6.79
CA PRO A 3 -15.92 -17.06 -7.91
C PRO A 3 -17.13 -16.32 -8.50
N ALA A 4 -18.35 -16.65 -8.06
CA ALA A 4 -19.56 -15.99 -8.54
C ALA A 4 -19.93 -14.73 -7.73
N LEU A 5 -19.34 -14.51 -6.56
CA LEU A 5 -19.67 -13.37 -5.70
C LEU A 5 -18.67 -12.24 -5.91
N PHE A 6 -19.19 -11.05 -6.21
CA PHE A 6 -18.42 -9.82 -6.35
C PHE A 6 -18.87 -8.80 -5.33
N TYR A 7 -17.90 -8.11 -4.73
CA TYR A 7 -18.14 -7.02 -3.79
C TYR A 7 -17.68 -5.71 -4.42
N GLY A 8 -18.40 -4.62 -4.15
CA GLY A 8 -18.01 -3.29 -4.60
C GLY A 8 -18.25 -2.26 -3.50
N GLY A 9 -17.34 -1.29 -3.40
CA GLY A 9 -17.55 -0.05 -2.66
C GLY A 9 -18.27 0.98 -3.52
N THR A 10 -19.07 1.84 -2.90
CA THR A 10 -19.71 2.98 -3.57
C THR A 10 -19.19 4.30 -3.03
N TYR A 11 -19.30 5.37 -3.83
CA TYR A 11 -18.92 6.72 -3.42
C TYR A 11 -19.70 7.21 -2.18
N ALA A 12 -20.92 6.72 -1.99
CA ALA A 12 -21.75 7.06 -0.84
C ALA A 12 -21.37 6.31 0.45
N GLY A 13 -20.35 5.44 0.43
CA GLY A 13 -19.94 4.65 1.60
C GLY A 13 -20.67 3.30 1.76
N GLY A 14 -21.62 3.00 0.88
CA GLY A 14 -22.30 1.70 0.86
C GLY A 14 -21.43 0.61 0.22
N VAL A 15 -21.51 -0.61 0.76
CA VAL A 15 -20.96 -1.81 0.14
C VAL A 15 -22.08 -2.55 -0.61
N VAL A 16 -21.77 -3.03 -1.80
CA VAL A 16 -22.71 -3.77 -2.65
C VAL A 16 -22.17 -5.15 -2.96
N LEU A 17 -23.07 -6.14 -2.96
CA LEU A 17 -22.80 -7.52 -3.32
C LEU A 17 -23.55 -7.86 -4.61
N TRP A 18 -22.83 -8.45 -5.55
CA TRP A 18 -23.33 -8.94 -6.82
C TRP A 18 -23.06 -10.44 -6.92
N ASP A 19 -24.03 -11.17 -7.45
CA ASP A 19 -23.86 -12.59 -7.80
C ASP A 19 -23.89 -12.69 -9.33
N ALA A 20 -22.82 -13.23 -9.93
CA ALA A 20 -22.68 -13.47 -11.36
C ALA A 20 -23.81 -14.35 -11.93
N ARG A 21 -24.41 -15.20 -11.09
CA ARG A 21 -25.52 -16.09 -11.44
C ARG A 21 -26.83 -15.30 -11.52
N ALA A 22 -26.96 -14.24 -10.72
CA ALA A 22 -28.08 -13.32 -10.75
C ALA A 22 -27.85 -12.28 -11.86
N LYS A 23 -28.46 -12.51 -13.03
CA LYS A 23 -28.35 -11.61 -14.21
C LYS A 23 -28.89 -10.17 -14.01
N SER A 24 -29.29 -9.79 -12.81
CA SER A 24 -30.01 -8.56 -12.51
C SER A 24 -29.51 -7.94 -11.22
N GLY A 25 -28.98 -6.71 -11.34
CA GLY A 25 -28.75 -5.79 -10.23
C GLY A 25 -27.85 -6.33 -9.09
N PRO A 26 -27.48 -5.47 -8.14
CA PRO A 26 -26.83 -5.95 -6.93
C PRO A 26 -27.83 -6.72 -6.08
N VAL A 27 -27.43 -7.90 -5.63
CA VAL A 27 -28.22 -8.80 -4.78
C VAL A 27 -28.45 -8.17 -3.41
N LEU A 28 -27.43 -7.49 -2.89
CA LEU A 28 -27.53 -6.83 -1.59
C LEU A 28 -26.79 -5.50 -1.61
N ARG A 29 -27.38 -4.49 -0.97
CA ARG A 29 -26.76 -3.20 -0.70
C ARG A 29 -26.83 -2.92 0.79
N THR A 30 -25.73 -2.52 1.39
CA THR A 30 -25.74 -2.09 2.78
C THR A 30 -26.53 -0.78 2.90
N PRO A 31 -27.41 -0.63 3.91
CA PRO A 31 -28.09 0.63 4.13
C PRO A 31 -27.07 1.72 4.45
N LEU A 32 -27.33 2.92 3.94
CA LEU A 32 -26.62 4.16 4.30
C LEU A 32 -27.03 4.58 5.72
N SER A 33 -26.69 3.72 6.67
CA SER A 33 -26.85 3.95 8.10
C SER A 33 -25.63 4.74 8.58
N GLY A 34 -25.82 5.69 9.50
CA GLY A 34 -24.72 6.44 10.11
C GLY A 34 -23.69 5.60 10.89
N LYS A 35 -23.87 4.28 10.94
CA LYS A 35 -22.91 3.31 11.46
C LYS A 35 -21.95 2.75 10.41
N GLY A 36 -22.23 2.94 9.11
CA GLY A 36 -21.31 2.57 8.02
C GLY A 36 -20.36 3.70 7.66
N HIS A 37 -19.80 3.63 6.45
CA HIS A 37 -18.97 4.71 5.90
C HIS A 37 -19.83 5.89 5.48
N SER A 38 -19.32 7.08 5.73
CA SER A 38 -19.95 8.35 5.34
C SER A 38 -19.36 8.96 4.07
N HIS A 39 -18.20 8.46 3.67
CA HIS A 39 -17.36 8.93 2.58
C HIS A 39 -17.09 7.81 1.57
N PRO A 40 -16.50 8.11 0.39
CA PRO A 40 -16.15 7.08 -0.59
C PRO A 40 -15.29 5.97 0.01
N VAL A 41 -15.67 4.73 -0.29
CA VAL A 41 -14.85 3.55 -0.02
C VAL A 41 -13.72 3.53 -1.05
N GLN A 42 -12.50 3.82 -0.61
CA GLN A 42 -11.32 3.90 -1.49
C GLN A 42 -10.69 2.53 -1.71
N ALA A 43 -10.69 1.69 -0.67
CA ALA A 43 -10.06 0.38 -0.76
C ALA A 43 -10.90 -0.68 -0.03
N MET A 44 -10.84 -1.91 -0.54
CA MET A 44 -11.53 -3.05 0.02
C MET A 44 -10.73 -4.33 -0.19
N GLN A 45 -10.71 -5.19 0.83
CA GLN A 45 -10.06 -6.50 0.73
C GLN A 45 -10.86 -7.54 1.50
N GLN A 46 -11.00 -8.72 0.90
CA GLN A 46 -11.61 -9.88 1.54
C GLN A 46 -10.54 -10.63 2.33
N VAL A 47 -10.82 -10.92 3.59
CA VAL A 47 -9.88 -11.53 4.54
C VAL A 47 -10.55 -12.69 5.25
N GLY A 48 -9.79 -13.76 5.49
CA GLY A 48 -10.24 -14.89 6.31
C GLY A 48 -10.11 -16.23 5.62
N THR A 49 -10.71 -17.25 6.24
CA THR A 49 -10.64 -18.64 5.78
C THR A 49 -11.85 -18.98 4.93
N GLN A 50 -11.85 -20.13 4.27
CA GLN A 50 -12.99 -20.60 3.46
C GLN A 50 -14.31 -20.67 4.24
N ASN A 51 -14.25 -20.83 5.57
CA ASN A 51 -15.42 -20.98 6.44
C ASN A 51 -15.80 -19.68 7.19
N ALA A 52 -14.87 -18.73 7.31
CA ALA A 52 -15.08 -17.47 8.00
C ALA A 52 -14.41 -16.36 7.20
N THR A 53 -15.18 -15.79 6.28
CA THR A 53 -14.73 -14.70 5.42
C THR A 53 -15.33 -13.38 5.89
N ASN A 54 -14.44 -12.43 6.17
CA ASN A 54 -14.77 -11.05 6.45
C ASN A 54 -14.38 -10.19 5.26
N LEU A 55 -15.07 -9.07 5.09
CA LEU A 55 -14.72 -8.04 4.13
C LEU A 55 -14.31 -6.80 4.91
N VAL A 56 -13.12 -6.30 4.66
CA VAL A 56 -12.61 -5.08 5.28
C VAL A 56 -12.68 -3.97 4.24
N THR A 57 -13.29 -2.86 4.60
CA THR A 57 -13.40 -1.69 3.74
C THR A 57 -12.85 -0.46 4.43
N ALA A 58 -12.10 0.35 3.69
CA ALA A 58 -11.52 1.60 4.14
C ALA A 58 -12.11 2.79 3.38
N SER A 59 -12.30 3.87 4.10
CA SER A 59 -12.96 5.08 3.61
C SER A 59 -12.17 6.33 3.94
N ASN A 60 -12.43 7.40 3.18
CA ASN A 60 -11.77 8.69 3.35
C ASN A 60 -12.12 9.41 4.67
N ASP A 61 -13.12 8.93 5.40
CA ASP A 61 -13.46 9.41 6.75
C ASP A 61 -12.54 8.86 7.85
N GLY A 62 -11.51 8.10 7.48
CA GLY A 62 -10.60 7.47 8.43
C GLY A 62 -11.25 6.35 9.22
N ARG A 63 -12.31 5.74 8.69
CA ARG A 63 -12.93 4.55 9.26
C ARG A 63 -12.54 3.31 8.47
N LEU A 64 -12.24 2.26 9.22
CA LEU A 64 -12.25 0.89 8.71
C LEU A 64 -13.51 0.20 9.20
N CYS A 65 -14.25 -0.42 8.29
CA CYS A 65 -15.40 -1.24 8.64
C CYS A 65 -15.12 -2.69 8.26
N VAL A 66 -15.38 -3.60 9.20
CA VAL A 66 -15.31 -5.04 8.99
C VAL A 66 -16.73 -5.57 8.86
N TRP A 67 -16.99 -6.22 7.74
CA TRP A 67 -18.28 -6.77 7.38
C TRP A 67 -18.22 -8.29 7.37
N SER A 68 -19.21 -8.93 7.94
CA SER A 68 -19.41 -10.37 7.76
C SER A 68 -20.19 -10.62 6.47
N LEU A 69 -19.75 -11.57 5.64
CA LEU A 69 -20.47 -11.89 4.40
C LEU A 69 -21.86 -12.50 4.65
N ALA A 70 -22.08 -13.08 5.83
CA ALA A 70 -23.39 -13.61 6.23
C ALA A 70 -24.37 -12.51 6.64
N MET A 71 -23.88 -11.36 7.12
CA MET A 71 -24.70 -10.25 7.58
C MET A 71 -24.08 -8.91 7.16
N LEU A 72 -24.47 -8.45 5.98
CA LEU A 72 -24.00 -7.18 5.41
C LEU A 72 -24.85 -5.97 5.85
N ASN A 73 -25.93 -6.16 6.60
CA ASN A 73 -26.81 -5.05 7.00
C ASN A 73 -26.14 -4.06 7.96
N LEU A 74 -25.20 -4.53 8.78
CA LEU A 74 -24.47 -3.72 9.75
C LEU A 74 -22.99 -4.14 9.73
N PRO A 75 -22.05 -3.20 9.88
CA PRO A 75 -20.67 -3.56 10.10
C PRO A 75 -20.57 -4.29 11.44
N GLN A 76 -19.80 -5.37 11.47
CA GLN A 76 -19.55 -6.13 12.69
C GLN A 76 -18.66 -5.33 13.62
N GLU A 77 -17.62 -4.70 13.05
CA GLU A 77 -16.70 -3.82 13.78
C GLU A 77 -16.40 -2.58 12.93
N THR A 78 -16.28 -1.45 13.62
CA THR A 78 -15.86 -0.18 13.04
C THR A 78 -14.67 0.33 13.85
N VAL A 79 -13.57 0.60 13.18
CA VAL A 79 -12.33 1.10 13.77
C VAL A 79 -12.10 2.50 13.24
N ASP A 80 -12.15 3.49 14.13
CA ASP A 80 -11.82 4.88 13.80
C ASP A 80 -10.28 5.07 13.87
N LEU A 81 -9.66 5.40 12.74
CA LEU A 81 -8.25 5.70 12.63
C LEU A 81 -8.00 7.16 12.97
N LYS A 82 -7.62 7.41 14.23
CA LYS A 82 -7.22 8.74 14.69
C LYS A 82 -5.72 8.76 14.89
N ASN A 83 -5.07 9.73 14.27
CA ASN A 83 -3.67 9.98 14.53
C ASN A 83 -3.52 10.71 15.88
N GLU A 84 -3.04 10.02 16.91
CA GLU A 84 -2.79 10.64 18.21
C GLU A 84 -1.63 11.64 18.18
N THR A 85 -0.68 11.53 17.25
CA THR A 85 0.56 12.32 17.25
C THR A 85 0.48 13.62 16.45
N LYS A 86 -0.32 13.71 15.39
CA LYS A 86 -0.53 14.94 14.59
C LYS A 86 -1.98 15.43 14.68
N LYS A 87 -2.38 15.92 15.87
CA LYS A 87 -3.60 16.72 16.10
C LYS A 87 -4.92 16.10 15.56
N MET A 88 -5.46 15.04 16.17
CA MET A 88 -6.91 14.70 16.11
C MET A 88 -7.58 14.99 14.75
N ARG A 89 -6.93 14.61 13.64
CA ARG A 89 -7.50 14.67 12.30
C ARG A 89 -7.73 13.23 11.91
N ASP A 90 -8.91 12.97 11.38
CA ASP A 90 -9.25 11.68 10.82
C ASP A 90 -8.27 11.40 9.67
N LEU A 91 -7.63 10.23 9.71
CA LEU A 91 -6.66 9.81 8.69
C LEU A 91 -7.42 9.41 7.43
N ALA A 92 -7.43 10.24 6.41
CA ALA A 92 -8.03 9.89 5.13
C ALA A 92 -7.30 8.70 4.51
N VAL A 93 -7.96 7.54 4.42
CA VAL A 93 -7.37 6.31 3.90
C VAL A 93 -7.50 6.25 2.39
N THR A 94 -6.38 5.99 1.72
CA THR A 94 -6.31 5.86 0.26
C THR A 94 -6.17 4.40 -0.17
N SER A 95 -5.39 3.61 0.55
CA SER A 95 -5.06 2.23 0.17
C SER A 95 -4.92 1.34 1.40
N LEU A 96 -5.15 0.04 1.21
CA LEU A 96 -5.04 -0.96 2.28
C LEU A 96 -4.42 -2.24 1.75
N ALA A 97 -3.63 -2.91 2.57
CA ALA A 97 -3.08 -4.23 2.28
C ALA A 97 -2.97 -5.09 3.54
N PHE A 98 -3.26 -6.39 3.38
CA PHE A 98 -3.08 -7.42 4.42
C PHE A 98 -1.86 -8.28 4.13
N PRO A 99 -1.07 -8.65 5.16
CA PRO A 99 -0.12 -9.74 5.06
C PRO A 99 -0.86 -11.08 4.85
N GLU A 100 -0.36 -11.96 3.98
CA GLU A 100 -1.07 -13.21 3.61
C GLU A 100 -1.35 -14.15 4.80
N ASN A 101 -0.57 -14.06 5.88
CA ASN A 101 -0.69 -14.91 7.06
C ASN A 101 -1.38 -14.24 8.25
N GLU A 102 -1.76 -12.97 8.13
CA GLU A 102 -2.34 -12.20 9.24
C GLU A 102 -3.71 -11.65 8.87
N THR A 103 -4.71 -11.99 9.68
CA THR A 103 -6.07 -11.47 9.51
C THR A 103 -6.38 -10.31 10.45
N ASN A 104 -5.46 -10.00 11.35
CA ASN A 104 -5.69 -9.06 12.44
C ASN A 104 -4.97 -7.72 12.25
N THR A 105 -3.85 -7.76 11.55
CA THR A 105 -2.96 -6.63 11.34
C THR A 105 -3.00 -6.28 9.87
N LEU A 106 -3.23 -5.00 9.58
CA LEU A 106 -3.20 -4.48 8.22
C LEU A 106 -2.35 -3.22 8.14
N TYR A 107 -1.96 -2.88 6.92
CA TYR A 107 -1.26 -1.64 6.62
C TYR A 107 -2.16 -0.75 5.78
N VAL A 108 -2.16 0.53 6.14
CA VAL A 108 -3.02 1.55 5.57
C VAL A 108 -2.16 2.70 5.07
N GLY A 109 -2.33 3.06 3.80
CA GLY A 109 -1.79 4.30 3.25
C GLY A 109 -2.76 5.45 3.53
N ALA A 110 -2.23 6.57 4.00
CA ALA A 110 -3.01 7.79 4.23
C ALA A 110 -2.66 8.91 3.23
N GLU A 111 -3.58 9.85 3.08
CA GLU A 111 -3.39 11.05 2.24
C GLU A 111 -2.30 11.98 2.79
N ASP A 112 -1.98 11.90 4.08
CA ASP A 112 -0.93 12.72 4.71
C ASP A 112 0.50 12.21 4.43
N GLY A 113 0.64 11.13 3.65
CA GLY A 113 1.93 10.49 3.34
C GLY A 113 2.40 9.48 4.40
N SER A 114 1.64 9.32 5.48
CA SER A 114 1.97 8.32 6.49
C SER A 114 1.41 6.94 6.09
N VAL A 115 2.16 5.91 6.43
CA VAL A 115 1.70 4.53 6.39
C VAL A 115 1.42 4.11 7.82
N CYS A 116 0.23 3.57 8.09
CA CYS A 116 -0.20 3.20 9.43
C CYS A 116 -0.35 1.67 9.51
N GLN A 117 0.18 1.06 10.57
CA GLN A 117 -0.19 -0.30 10.94
C GLN A 117 -1.42 -0.25 11.85
N VAL A 118 -2.45 -0.99 11.47
CA VAL A 118 -3.72 -1.02 12.18
C VAL A 118 -4.03 -2.45 12.63
N HIS A 119 -4.43 -2.58 13.89
CA HIS A 119 -4.99 -3.81 14.41
C HIS A 119 -6.53 -3.71 14.46
N ILE A 120 -7.19 -4.71 13.88
CA ILE A 120 -8.65 -4.80 13.82
C ILE A 120 -9.20 -5.33 15.14
N HIS A 121 -8.67 -6.45 15.62
CA HIS A 121 -9.12 -7.14 16.83
C HIS A 121 -8.02 -7.14 17.90
N GLY A 122 -8.39 -6.95 19.17
CA GLY A 122 -7.48 -7.13 20.31
C GLY A 122 -7.55 -6.02 21.37
N SER A 123 -6.50 -5.95 22.20
CA SER A 123 -6.40 -4.99 23.31
C SER A 123 -6.09 -3.56 22.86
N LYS A 124 -5.50 -3.39 21.67
CA LYS A 124 -5.17 -2.09 21.06
C LYS A 124 -5.80 -2.03 19.68
N VAL A 125 -7.11 -1.78 19.64
CA VAL A 125 -7.83 -1.56 18.38
C VAL A 125 -7.47 -0.16 17.86
N GLY A 126 -7.07 -0.07 16.59
CA GLY A 126 -6.67 1.19 15.96
C GLY A 126 -5.19 1.21 15.53
N VAL A 127 -4.69 2.42 15.30
CA VAL A 127 -3.32 2.66 14.81
C VAL A 127 -2.31 2.28 15.91
N THR A 128 -1.43 1.35 15.60
CA THR A 128 -0.38 0.90 16.54
C THR A 128 0.96 1.54 16.22
N GLU A 129 1.35 1.52 14.94
CA GLU A 129 2.60 2.09 14.47
C GLU A 129 2.33 3.05 13.30
N LEU A 130 3.13 4.11 13.24
CA LEU A 130 3.10 5.11 12.19
C LEU A 130 4.47 5.13 11.53
N TYR A 131 4.49 4.92 10.21
CA TYR A 131 5.67 4.99 9.37
C TYR A 131 5.57 6.29 8.56
N ASP A 132 6.38 7.28 8.91
CA ASP A 132 6.44 8.57 8.23
C ASP A 132 7.64 8.57 7.28
N GLY A 133 7.40 8.87 6.00
CA GLY A 133 8.47 8.89 5.01
C GLY A 133 8.05 9.32 3.61
N HIS A 134 6.75 9.38 3.28
CA HIS A 134 6.29 10.06 2.08
C HIS A 134 5.98 11.53 2.32
N GLU A 135 6.33 12.36 1.34
CA GLU A 135 6.04 13.80 1.37
C GLU A 135 4.68 14.12 0.73
N GLY A 136 4.05 13.13 0.08
CA GLY A 136 2.75 13.23 -0.57
C GLY A 136 1.84 12.03 -0.27
N PRO A 137 0.57 12.09 -0.69
CA PRO A 137 -0.42 11.06 -0.43
C PRO A 137 0.03 9.70 -0.96
N VAL A 138 -0.08 8.67 -0.14
CA VAL A 138 0.19 7.28 -0.55
C VAL A 138 -0.93 6.85 -1.49
N SER A 139 -0.62 6.45 -2.72
CA SER A 139 -1.62 6.06 -3.72
C SER A 139 -1.89 4.56 -3.71
N GLY A 140 -0.89 3.75 -3.36
CA GLY A 140 -1.00 2.31 -3.33
C GLY A 140 -0.05 1.71 -2.30
N ILE A 141 -0.48 0.59 -1.74
CA ILE A 141 0.31 -0.24 -0.83
C ILE A 141 0.13 -1.69 -1.22
N ASP A 142 1.22 -2.44 -1.25
CA ASP A 142 1.17 -3.87 -1.49
C ASP A 142 2.16 -4.61 -0.60
N MET A 143 1.67 -5.71 -0.01
CA MET A 143 2.47 -6.57 0.84
C MET A 143 3.03 -7.70 0.01
N ARG A 144 4.29 -8.06 0.26
CA ARG A 144 4.91 -9.16 -0.43
C ARG A 144 4.15 -10.48 -0.16
N PRO A 145 3.81 -11.26 -1.19
CA PRO A 145 3.22 -12.58 -1.01
C PRO A 145 4.24 -13.59 -0.47
N HIS A 146 3.80 -14.41 0.49
CA HIS A 146 4.60 -15.43 1.19
C HIS A 146 4.27 -16.81 0.64
N HIS A 147 4.56 -17.06 -0.65
CA HIS A 147 4.30 -18.39 -1.20
C HIS A 147 5.41 -19.37 -0.82
N GLY A 148 5.06 -20.33 0.04
CA GLY A 148 5.97 -21.29 0.66
C GLY A 148 6.55 -22.35 -0.29
N GLN A 149 7.86 -22.53 -0.14
CA GLN A 149 8.63 -23.79 -0.25
C GLN A 149 10.06 -23.56 0.24
N HIS A 150 10.53 -22.31 0.17
CA HIS A 150 11.73 -21.87 0.85
C HIS A 150 11.32 -21.23 2.18
N GLU A 151 11.61 -21.93 3.29
CA GLU A 151 11.50 -21.47 4.69
C GLU A 151 12.38 -20.24 4.97
N VAL A 152 12.59 -19.36 4.00
CA VAL A 152 13.43 -18.21 4.21
C VAL A 152 12.58 -17.08 4.76
N ASP A 153 12.40 -17.26 6.05
CA ASP A 153 12.12 -16.28 7.06
C ASP A 153 10.85 -15.47 6.82
N SER A 154 9.76 -15.95 7.42
CA SER A 154 8.57 -15.17 7.78
C SER A 154 8.87 -13.94 8.69
N SER A 155 10.15 -13.58 8.83
CA SER A 155 10.65 -12.42 9.55
C SER A 155 10.75 -11.15 8.69
N LEU A 156 10.84 -11.29 7.35
CA LEU A 156 10.91 -10.16 6.43
C LEU A 156 9.54 -9.89 5.81
N ASP A 157 8.69 -9.22 6.59
CA ASP A 157 7.49 -8.60 6.03
C ASP A 157 7.90 -7.32 5.32
N LEU A 158 7.85 -7.38 3.99
CA LEU A 158 8.18 -6.26 3.13
C LEU A 158 6.88 -5.64 2.58
N ALA A 159 6.76 -4.33 2.75
CA ALA A 159 5.68 -3.55 2.17
C ALA A 159 6.26 -2.64 1.08
N LEU A 160 5.59 -2.56 -0.06
CA LEU A 160 5.81 -1.52 -1.06
C LEU A 160 4.73 -0.47 -0.94
N THR A 161 5.14 0.78 -1.05
CA THR A 161 4.22 1.91 -1.11
C THR A 161 4.59 2.80 -2.28
N CYS A 162 3.60 3.33 -2.96
CA CYS A 162 3.77 4.37 -3.97
C CYS A 162 3.03 5.63 -3.53
N SER A 163 3.52 6.78 -3.98
CA SER A 163 2.97 8.08 -3.59
C SER A 163 3.01 9.07 -4.76
N PHE A 164 2.25 10.14 -4.61
CA PHE A 164 2.27 11.28 -5.52
C PHE A 164 3.51 12.18 -5.34
N ASP A 165 4.46 11.80 -4.47
CA ASP A 165 5.79 12.41 -4.42
C ASP A 165 6.79 11.82 -5.44
N TRP A 166 6.28 11.09 -6.45
CA TRP A 166 7.05 10.42 -7.51
C TRP A 166 8.02 9.36 -6.98
N SER A 167 7.79 8.86 -5.77
CA SER A 167 8.63 7.83 -5.18
C SER A 167 7.87 6.53 -4.92
N VAL A 168 8.61 5.43 -5.03
CA VAL A 168 8.20 4.13 -4.52
C VAL A 168 9.14 3.77 -3.38
N ARG A 169 8.58 3.46 -2.22
CA ARG A 169 9.35 3.12 -1.03
C ARG A 169 9.12 1.68 -0.63
N LEU A 170 10.20 1.04 -0.21
CA LEU A 170 10.21 -0.30 0.36
C LEU A 170 10.39 -0.18 1.88
N TRP A 171 9.56 -0.90 2.62
CA TRP A 171 9.55 -0.89 4.08
C TRP A 171 9.78 -2.29 4.61
N ASN A 172 10.50 -2.38 5.72
CA ASN A 172 10.58 -3.59 6.53
C ASN A 172 9.77 -3.37 7.80
N VAL A 173 8.50 -3.78 7.75
CA VAL A 173 7.50 -3.41 8.75
C VAL A 173 7.74 -4.04 10.13
N LYS A 174 8.58 -5.08 10.23
CA LYS A 174 8.92 -5.70 11.52
C LYS A 174 10.14 -5.08 12.20
N GLN A 175 11.06 -4.49 11.43
CA GLN A 175 12.37 -4.07 11.94
C GLN A 175 12.53 -2.56 12.03
N HIS A 176 11.93 -1.79 11.11
CA HIS A 176 12.21 -0.37 10.97
C HIS A 176 10.96 0.44 10.71
N GLN A 177 10.86 1.60 11.39
CA GLN A 177 9.80 2.59 11.18
C GLN A 177 10.08 3.54 9.99
N SER A 178 11.22 3.37 9.33
CA SER A 178 11.66 4.17 8.18
C SER A 178 11.87 3.29 6.95
N PRO A 179 11.78 3.86 5.74
CA PRO A 179 11.91 3.09 4.51
C PRO A 179 13.34 2.58 4.37
N ILE A 180 13.51 1.36 3.87
CA ILE A 180 14.82 0.73 3.59
C ILE A 180 15.34 1.05 2.18
N LEU A 181 14.43 1.44 1.27
CA LEU A 181 14.77 1.86 -0.08
C LEU A 181 13.77 2.92 -0.55
N SER A 182 14.26 3.94 -1.24
CA SER A 182 13.46 4.92 -1.98
C SER A 182 13.87 4.85 -3.45
N LEU A 183 12.88 4.70 -4.33
CA LEU A 183 13.04 4.68 -5.77
C LEU A 183 12.41 5.95 -6.33
N ASP A 184 13.26 6.91 -6.69
CA ASP A 184 12.86 8.25 -7.11
C ASP A 184 13.08 8.45 -8.63
N ALA A 185 12.90 7.37 -9.39
CA ALA A 185 13.21 7.31 -10.83
C ALA A 185 12.01 7.67 -11.74
N PHE A 186 10.87 8.05 -11.16
CA PHE A 186 9.63 8.29 -11.88
C PHE A 186 9.52 9.74 -12.34
N GLU A 187 8.94 9.93 -13.52
CA GLU A 187 8.77 11.25 -14.14
C GLU A 187 7.42 11.90 -13.81
N ASP A 188 6.46 11.12 -13.30
CA ASP A 188 5.10 11.55 -12.94
C ASP A 188 4.54 10.73 -11.75
N TYR A 189 3.32 11.05 -11.31
CA TYR A 189 2.63 10.39 -10.20
C TYR A 189 2.49 8.89 -10.42
N VAL A 190 2.92 8.12 -9.43
CA VAL A 190 2.73 6.67 -9.40
C VAL A 190 1.37 6.39 -8.78
N TYR A 191 0.48 5.72 -9.50
CA TYR A 191 -0.89 5.47 -9.05
C TYR A 191 -1.05 4.15 -8.31
N ASP A 192 -0.33 3.10 -8.73
CA ASP A 192 -0.43 1.79 -8.11
C ASP A 192 0.90 1.03 -8.18
N VAL A 193 1.10 0.17 -7.19
CA VAL A 193 2.26 -0.72 -7.06
C VAL A 193 1.80 -2.11 -6.69
N ARG A 194 2.35 -3.13 -7.35
CA ARG A 194 2.07 -4.54 -7.04
C ARG A 194 3.31 -5.40 -7.12
N TRP A 195 3.55 -6.18 -6.08
CA TRP A 195 4.51 -7.25 -6.06
C TRP A 195 4.14 -8.34 -7.06
N HIS A 196 5.18 -8.98 -7.60
CA HIS A 196 5.00 -10.18 -8.37
C HIS A 196 4.62 -11.34 -7.42
N PRO A 197 3.56 -12.12 -7.73
CA PRO A 197 3.07 -13.15 -6.82
C PRO A 197 4.02 -14.33 -6.63
N THR A 198 4.89 -14.60 -7.61
CA THR A 198 5.84 -15.71 -7.53
C THR A 198 7.28 -15.28 -7.31
N HIS A 199 7.65 -14.05 -7.66
CA HIS A 199 9.05 -13.62 -7.73
C HIS A 199 9.35 -12.63 -6.61
N PRO A 200 10.33 -12.89 -5.71
CA PRO A 200 10.50 -12.14 -4.47
C PRO A 200 11.01 -10.71 -4.66
N ALA A 201 11.77 -10.46 -5.74
CA ALA A 201 12.44 -9.18 -5.98
C ALA A 201 11.78 -8.34 -7.07
N VAL A 202 10.68 -8.80 -7.67
CA VAL A 202 10.05 -8.12 -8.81
C VAL A 202 8.73 -7.51 -8.40
N PHE A 203 8.50 -6.29 -8.86
CA PHE A 203 7.23 -5.60 -8.70
C PHE A 203 6.94 -4.73 -9.93
N SER A 204 5.68 -4.40 -10.13
CA SER A 204 5.20 -3.51 -11.18
C SER A 204 4.70 -2.20 -10.60
N THR A 205 4.90 -1.12 -11.34
CA THR A 205 4.38 0.21 -11.04
C THR A 205 3.69 0.77 -12.28
N VAL A 206 2.70 1.63 -12.06
CA VAL A 206 2.00 2.37 -13.12
C VAL A 206 2.01 3.86 -12.83
N ASP A 207 2.17 4.66 -13.87
CA ASP A 207 2.26 6.11 -13.79
C ASP A 207 1.15 6.85 -14.56
N GLY A 208 1.12 8.17 -14.39
CA GLY A 208 0.17 9.08 -15.07
C GLY A 208 0.41 9.30 -16.55
N GLU A 209 1.60 8.97 -17.05
CA GLU A 209 1.94 9.08 -18.47
C GLU A 209 1.61 7.80 -19.25
N GLY A 210 1.19 6.75 -18.56
CA GLY A 210 0.74 5.49 -19.14
C GLY A 210 1.85 4.44 -19.30
N HIS A 211 2.95 4.60 -18.60
CA HIS A 211 4.02 3.61 -18.53
C HIS A 211 3.68 2.53 -17.50
N VAL A 212 3.98 1.30 -17.89
CA VAL A 212 4.00 0.16 -16.98
C VAL A 212 5.47 -0.22 -16.79
N ASP A 213 5.96 0.01 -15.59
CA ASP A 213 7.35 -0.24 -15.23
C ASP A 213 7.46 -1.52 -14.43
N LEU A 214 8.37 -2.39 -14.84
CA LEU A 214 8.74 -3.61 -14.14
C LEU A 214 10.12 -3.42 -13.52
N TRP A 215 10.16 -3.56 -12.20
CA TRP A 215 11.36 -3.40 -11.41
C TRP A 215 11.86 -4.75 -10.93
N ASN A 216 13.18 -4.90 -10.87
CA ASN A 216 13.81 -6.05 -10.24
C ASN A 216 14.88 -5.55 -9.27
N LEU A 217 14.60 -5.70 -7.97
CA LEU A 217 15.48 -5.29 -6.89
C LEU A 217 16.83 -6.01 -6.91
N ASN A 218 16.97 -7.15 -7.59
CA ASN A 218 18.26 -7.84 -7.74
C ASN A 218 19.10 -7.29 -8.89
N ALA A 219 18.49 -6.68 -9.91
CA ALA A 219 19.19 -6.20 -11.09
C ALA A 219 19.56 -4.73 -10.94
N ASN A 220 18.60 -3.82 -11.12
CA ASN A 220 18.82 -2.38 -11.06
C ASN A 220 17.83 -1.71 -10.09
N LEU A 221 18.33 -0.74 -9.33
CA LEU A 221 17.55 0.11 -8.43
C LEU A 221 17.35 1.51 -9.00
N GLU A 222 18.14 1.93 -9.98
CA GLU A 222 18.06 3.30 -10.53
C GLU A 222 17.13 3.40 -11.73
N SER A 223 16.91 2.29 -12.45
CA SER A 223 16.02 2.26 -13.61
C SER A 223 15.16 1.01 -13.62
N PRO A 224 13.94 1.07 -14.19
CA PRO A 224 13.14 -0.11 -14.41
C PRO A 224 13.86 -1.05 -15.37
N VAL A 225 13.62 -2.35 -15.22
CA VAL A 225 14.18 -3.39 -16.11
C VAL A 225 13.41 -3.40 -17.43
N VAL A 226 12.09 -3.23 -17.35
CA VAL A 226 11.22 -3.12 -18.51
C VAL A 226 10.33 -1.91 -18.30
N ARG A 227 10.33 -1.00 -19.27
CA ARG A 227 9.34 0.08 -19.38
C ARG A 227 8.49 -0.21 -20.59
N CYS A 228 7.23 -0.57 -20.36
CA CYS A 228 6.28 -0.81 -21.43
C CYS A 228 5.65 0.52 -21.83
N GLU A 229 6.01 1.00 -23.01
CA GLU A 229 5.39 2.12 -23.69
C GLU A 229 4.75 1.61 -24.99
N ASN A 230 3.54 2.08 -25.30
CA ASN A 230 2.99 1.91 -26.64
C ASN A 230 3.12 3.23 -27.42
N PRO A 231 4.18 3.42 -28.23
CA PRO A 231 4.45 4.68 -28.91
C PRO A 231 3.38 5.05 -29.95
N ASN A 232 2.56 4.08 -30.37
CA ASN A 232 1.47 4.29 -31.32
C ASN A 232 0.13 4.62 -30.65
N GLN A 233 0.06 4.56 -29.31
CA GLN A 233 -1.15 4.80 -28.55
C GLN A 233 -1.04 6.14 -27.83
N ARG A 234 -2.18 6.81 -27.66
CA ARG A 234 -2.25 8.02 -26.86
C ARG A 234 -1.80 7.68 -25.44
N LYS A 235 -0.91 8.50 -24.89
CA LYS A 235 -0.54 8.47 -23.47
C LYS A 235 -1.78 8.73 -22.63
N LEU A 236 -2.20 7.72 -21.88
CA LEU A 236 -3.35 7.77 -20.98
C LEU A 236 -2.86 7.34 -19.61
N ALA A 237 -3.30 8.04 -18.56
CA ALA A 237 -2.95 7.71 -17.20
C ALA A 237 -3.45 6.31 -16.84
N LEU A 238 -2.56 5.50 -16.25
CA LEU A 238 -2.89 4.18 -15.75
C LEU A 238 -3.16 4.27 -14.25
N ASN A 239 -4.36 3.85 -13.85
CA ASN A 239 -4.81 4.01 -12.46
C ASN A 239 -4.47 2.80 -11.58
N HIS A 240 -4.52 1.60 -12.14
CA HIS A 240 -4.36 0.36 -11.39
C HIS A 240 -3.58 -0.68 -12.17
N CYS A 241 -2.87 -1.53 -11.43
CA CYS A 241 -2.26 -2.75 -11.97
C CYS A 241 -2.56 -3.95 -11.07
N HIS A 242 -2.68 -5.14 -11.68
CA HIS A 242 -2.90 -6.37 -10.93
C HIS A 242 -2.29 -7.58 -11.64
N TRP A 243 -1.52 -8.36 -10.89
CA TRP A 243 -0.93 -9.60 -11.38
C TRP A 243 -1.93 -10.75 -11.37
N SER A 244 -1.84 -11.65 -12.35
CA SER A 244 -2.49 -12.94 -12.24
C SER A 244 -1.78 -13.78 -11.17
N ILE A 245 -2.50 -14.64 -10.46
CA ILE A 245 -1.94 -15.48 -9.39
C ILE A 245 -0.80 -16.39 -9.87
N ASP A 246 -0.73 -16.68 -11.18
CA ASP A 246 0.33 -17.45 -11.80
C ASP A 246 1.59 -16.63 -12.13
N GLY A 247 1.55 -15.30 -11.96
CA GLY A 247 2.63 -14.36 -12.29
C GLY A 247 2.89 -14.19 -13.79
N ARG A 248 2.02 -14.69 -14.68
CA ARG A 248 2.30 -14.67 -16.14
C ARG A 248 1.64 -13.51 -16.85
N LYS A 249 0.65 -12.88 -16.24
CA LYS A 249 -0.11 -11.80 -16.84
C LYS A 249 -0.22 -10.64 -15.88
N LEU A 250 -0.09 -9.45 -16.41
CA LEU A 250 -0.34 -8.20 -15.72
C LEU A 250 -1.50 -7.50 -16.42
N VAL A 251 -2.49 -7.07 -15.65
CA VAL A 251 -3.62 -6.29 -16.17
C VAL A 251 -3.47 -4.86 -15.67
N THR A 252 -3.66 -3.89 -16.56
CA THR A 252 -3.73 -2.48 -16.20
C THR A 252 -5.01 -1.84 -16.71
N GLY A 253 -5.47 -0.80 -16.02
CA GLY A 253 -6.63 -0.01 -16.41
C GLY A 253 -6.24 1.44 -16.70
N ASP A 254 -6.68 1.95 -17.85
CA ASP A 254 -6.48 3.35 -18.24
C ASP A 254 -7.60 4.27 -17.74
N SER A 255 -7.43 5.57 -17.97
CA SER A 255 -8.41 6.61 -17.61
C SER A 255 -9.69 6.60 -18.45
N GLU A 256 -9.70 5.94 -19.60
CA GLU A 256 -10.84 5.86 -20.53
C GLU A 256 -11.68 4.58 -20.32
N GLY A 257 -11.24 3.70 -19.42
CA GLY A 257 -11.92 2.44 -19.08
C GLY A 257 -11.49 1.23 -19.91
N THR A 258 -10.40 1.32 -20.67
CA THR A 258 -9.81 0.17 -21.36
C THR A 258 -8.93 -0.63 -20.41
N LEU A 259 -9.07 -1.95 -20.46
CA LEU A 259 -8.18 -2.88 -19.78
C LEU A 259 -7.14 -3.43 -20.75
N SER A 260 -5.87 -3.25 -20.42
CA SER A 260 -4.75 -3.79 -21.19
C SER A 260 -4.18 -5.01 -20.45
N VAL A 261 -3.90 -6.09 -21.20
CA VAL A 261 -3.33 -7.33 -20.64
C VAL A 261 -1.95 -7.54 -21.24
N TYR A 262 -0.95 -7.53 -20.38
CA TYR A 262 0.45 -7.78 -20.72
C TYR A 262 0.82 -9.22 -20.35
N ALA A 263 1.53 -9.89 -21.23
CA ALA A 263 2.14 -11.18 -20.94
C ALA A 263 3.55 -10.95 -20.42
N ALA A 264 3.82 -11.41 -19.19
CA ALA A 264 5.16 -11.38 -18.62
C ALA A 264 6.02 -12.49 -19.22
N ASP A 265 7.29 -12.18 -19.46
CA ASP A 265 8.24 -13.15 -19.97
C ASP A 265 8.51 -14.26 -18.94
N ARG A 266 8.87 -15.45 -19.41
CA ARG A 266 9.15 -16.61 -18.53
C ARG A 266 10.28 -16.34 -17.55
N SER A 267 11.26 -15.52 -17.95
CA SER A 267 12.38 -15.11 -17.09
C SER A 267 11.96 -14.32 -15.86
N VAL A 268 10.86 -13.57 -15.96
CA VAL A 268 10.28 -12.80 -14.85
C VAL A 268 9.29 -13.67 -14.06
N ALA A 269 8.51 -14.49 -14.77
CA ALA A 269 7.45 -15.30 -14.17
C ALA A 269 7.97 -16.47 -13.30
N GLN A 270 9.19 -16.97 -13.54
CA GLN A 270 9.79 -18.09 -12.81
C GLN A 270 11.09 -17.65 -12.13
N PRO A 271 11.08 -17.40 -10.80
CA PRO A 271 12.32 -17.09 -10.08
C PRO A 271 13.24 -18.30 -10.04
N ARG A 272 14.55 -18.08 -10.11
CA ARG A 272 15.53 -19.10 -9.77
C ARG A 272 15.76 -19.10 -8.26
N ASN A 273 16.12 -20.24 -7.68
CA ASN A 273 16.41 -20.33 -6.24
C ASN A 273 17.55 -19.38 -5.81
N GLU A 274 18.48 -19.06 -6.72
CA GLU A 274 19.54 -18.09 -6.50
C GLU A 274 19.00 -16.67 -6.33
N ASP A 275 17.93 -16.30 -7.03
CA ASP A 275 17.33 -14.96 -6.97
C ASP A 275 16.78 -14.67 -5.56
N PHE A 276 16.32 -15.69 -4.84
CA PHE A 276 15.89 -15.56 -3.44
C PHE A 276 17.05 -15.25 -2.49
N GLN A 277 18.19 -15.92 -2.67
CA GLN A 277 19.36 -15.73 -1.81
C GLN A 277 20.00 -14.37 -2.05
N ILE A 278 20.20 -14.00 -3.31
CA ILE A 278 20.73 -12.68 -3.70
C ILE A 278 19.85 -11.56 -3.14
N PHE A 279 18.52 -11.73 -3.26
CA PHE A 279 17.58 -10.75 -2.73
C PHE A 279 17.73 -10.56 -1.22
N GLN A 280 17.83 -11.64 -0.46
CA GLN A 280 17.97 -11.55 0.99
C GLN A 280 19.27 -10.91 1.42
N ASP A 281 20.38 -11.28 0.78
CA ASP A 281 21.67 -10.66 1.05
C ASP A 281 21.61 -9.16 0.73
N ARG A 282 20.91 -8.78 -0.33
CA ARG A 282 20.70 -7.37 -0.67
C ARG A 282 19.83 -6.65 0.37
N ILE A 283 18.70 -7.22 0.76
CA ILE A 283 17.81 -6.63 1.78
C ILE A 283 18.54 -6.48 3.13
N ARG A 284 19.38 -7.46 3.53
CA ARG A 284 20.19 -7.37 4.75
C ARG A 284 21.27 -6.28 4.69
N GLN A 285 21.76 -5.96 3.50
CA GLN A 285 22.73 -4.89 3.29
C GLN A 285 22.09 -3.50 3.30
N LEU A 286 20.80 -3.41 2.92
CA LEU A 286 20.07 -2.14 2.97
C LEU A 286 19.84 -1.73 4.42
N GLN A 287 20.24 -0.50 4.72
CA GLN A 287 19.97 0.13 6.01
C GLN A 287 18.78 1.07 5.90
N PRO A 288 18.01 1.24 6.98
CA PRO A 288 16.93 2.22 7.02
C PRO A 288 17.44 3.61 6.63
N ILE A 289 16.74 4.24 5.68
CA ILE A 289 16.97 5.63 5.31
C ILE A 289 16.50 6.47 6.48
N VAL A 290 17.46 6.99 7.27
CA VAL A 290 17.14 7.92 8.35
C VAL A 290 16.76 9.25 7.71
N SER A 291 15.48 9.62 7.78
CA SER A 291 15.04 10.96 7.42
C SER A 291 15.79 11.97 8.30
N ARG A 292 16.52 12.90 7.68
CA ARG A 292 17.15 14.03 8.39
C ARG A 292 16.04 14.98 8.86
N GLY A 293 15.41 14.64 9.96
CA GLY A 293 14.17 15.27 10.41
C GLY A 293 14.07 15.63 11.89
N VAL A 294 15.16 15.61 12.66
CA VAL A 294 15.24 16.30 13.97
C VAL A 294 16.66 16.83 14.15
N ARG A 295 16.94 18.03 13.66
CA ARG A 295 18.03 18.82 14.23
C ARG A 295 17.57 19.27 15.60
N ASP A 296 18.23 18.74 16.62
CA ASP A 296 18.36 19.25 17.98
C ASP A 296 17.81 20.67 18.17
N SER A 297 16.56 20.78 18.63
CA SER A 297 16.09 21.96 19.36
C SER A 297 16.44 21.83 20.85
N SER A 298 17.69 21.48 21.11
CA SER A 298 18.35 21.63 22.41
C SER A 298 19.66 22.37 22.19
N TYR A 299 19.58 23.61 21.71
CA TYR A 299 20.63 24.58 21.98
C TYR A 299 20.61 24.84 23.49
N GLY A 300 21.46 24.11 24.19
CA GLY A 300 21.87 24.43 25.54
C GLY A 300 22.34 25.88 25.57
N GLY A 301 21.86 26.61 26.58
CA GLY A 301 22.27 27.98 26.84
C GLY A 301 23.78 28.07 26.98
N LEU A 302 24.40 28.79 26.05
CA LEU A 302 25.72 29.36 26.25
C LEU A 302 25.53 30.87 26.42
N ASP A 303 25.58 31.23 27.69
CA ASP A 303 25.62 32.56 28.28
C ASP A 303 26.80 33.37 27.68
N THR A 304 26.59 34.10 26.58
CA THR A 304 27.56 35.09 26.10
C THR A 304 27.26 36.44 26.74
N ARG A 305 27.82 36.65 27.93
CA ARG A 305 28.00 37.97 28.53
C ARG A 305 28.90 38.81 27.64
N PHE A 306 28.33 39.74 26.89
CA PHE A 306 29.08 40.83 26.27
C PHE A 306 29.48 41.82 27.37
N ALA A 307 30.78 41.84 27.70
CA ALA A 307 31.40 42.91 28.47
C ALA A 307 31.63 44.14 27.56
N PRO A 308 31.44 45.39 28.04
CA PRO A 308 31.66 46.58 27.25
C PRO A 308 33.16 46.94 27.16
N LEU A 309 33.60 47.38 25.98
CA LEU A 309 34.94 47.90 25.69
C LEU A 309 35.23 49.19 26.50
N PRO A 310 36.46 49.38 27.03
CA PRO A 310 36.87 50.66 27.61
C PRO A 310 37.39 51.62 26.53
N ARG A 311 36.93 52.87 26.58
CA ARG A 311 37.53 54.03 25.89
C ARG A 311 38.65 54.62 26.73
N ALA A 312 39.80 54.89 26.12
CA ALA A 312 40.81 55.92 26.45
C ALA A 312 41.98 55.74 25.45
N HIS A 313 42.61 56.74 24.81
CA HIS A 313 42.70 58.19 24.94
C HIS A 313 42.76 58.83 23.55
#